data_AF-A0A949UII7-F1
#
_entry.id   AF-A0A949UII7-F1
#
_cell.length_a   1.000
_cell.length_b   1.000
_cell.length_c   1.000
_cell.angle_alpha   90.00
_cell.angle_beta   90.00
_cell.angle_gamma   90.00
#
_symmetry.space_group_name_H-M   'P 1'
#
loop_
_entity.id
_entity.type
_entity.pdbx_description
1 polymer ?
#
loop_
_entity_poly.entity_id
_entity_poly.type
_entity_poly.pdbx_seq_one_letter_code
_entity_poly.pdbx_strand_id
1 'polypeptide(L)'
;VSWLQLALSGAVFVGIYRVHDNLHDVIMVRAVLMIILLVLVSIPFLRVQLATRFPWPVVVTAPSTSSGVVKLRQLSEDEVIAEFLKGEFHYPEFRPYRQRFLELVTNPDLNNPQDNELRRALLYRRRGRLWRELPGNTEWWEVELQSSDLQRIRVFPRNHWRKHADRSYSFLDTAERIRSRILSRSSDAFVSKLLSLSAELTETGGGARTSVLLIGVDERSPLTIIEGNHRMTAAALVSPLDVHLRFRFYVGFSPQMTGCCWYQTDFSTLWHYAKNSVTWMFEKQDQVLEQAMQESVMGHAPGSSQAA
;
A
#
# COMPACT_ATOMS: atom_id res chain seq x y z
N VAL A 1 27.51 -18.14 -23.29
CA VAL A 1 27.61 -16.78 -22.71
C VAL A 1 28.95 -16.10 -23.03
N SER A 2 30.08 -16.81 -22.99
CA SER A 2 31.44 -16.25 -23.24
C SER A 2 31.65 -15.59 -24.62
N TRP A 3 31.17 -16.19 -25.71
CA TRP A 3 31.38 -15.66 -27.07
C TRP A 3 30.64 -14.35 -27.37
N LEU A 4 29.46 -14.17 -26.78
CA LEU A 4 28.68 -12.94 -26.94
C LEU A 4 29.37 -11.76 -26.25
N GLN A 5 29.94 -12.00 -25.07
CA GLN A 5 30.71 -11.01 -24.33
C GLN A 5 31.99 -10.63 -25.07
N LEU A 6 32.67 -11.60 -25.69
CA LEU A 6 33.86 -11.34 -26.51
C LEU A 6 33.53 -10.48 -27.75
N ALA A 7 32.44 -10.80 -28.45
CA ALA A 7 31.98 -10.05 -29.60
C ALA A 7 31.57 -8.61 -29.23
N LEU A 8 30.89 -8.45 -28.09
CA LEU A 8 30.50 -7.11 -27.60
C LEU A 8 31.71 -6.27 -27.20
N SER A 9 32.68 -6.86 -26.50
CA SER A 9 33.92 -6.19 -26.14
C SER A 9 34.75 -5.79 -27.37
N GLY A 10 34.78 -6.65 -28.39
CA GLY A 10 35.42 -6.33 -29.67
C GLY A 10 34.75 -5.16 -30.40
N ALA A 11 33.41 -5.14 -30.43
CA ALA A 11 32.65 -4.05 -31.04
C ALA A 11 32.86 -2.70 -30.31
N VAL A 12 32.93 -2.72 -28.97
CA VAL A 12 33.25 -1.54 -28.15
C VAL A 12 34.65 -1.02 -28.48
N PHE A 13 35.64 -1.91 -28.57
CA PHE A 13 37.02 -1.53 -28.87
C PHE A 13 37.17 -0.92 -30.27
N VAL A 14 36.53 -1.51 -31.28
CA VAL A 14 36.52 -0.99 -32.65
C VAL A 14 35.77 0.34 -32.75
N GLY A 15 34.67 0.51 -32.02
CA GLY A 15 33.92 1.76 -31.97
C GLY A 15 34.71 2.90 -31.34
N ILE A 16 35.45 2.64 -30.25
CA ILE A 16 36.32 3.64 -29.61
C ILE A 16 37.50 3.99 -30.51
N TYR A 17 38.11 3.00 -31.19
CA TYR A 17 39.26 3.23 -32.06
C TYR A 17 38.93 4.07 -33.30
N ARG A 18 37.69 3.99 -33.79
CA ARG A 18 37.25 4.68 -35.02
C ARG A 18 36.74 6.11 -34.78
N VAL A 19 36.53 6.52 -33.52
CA VAL A 19 35.79 7.74 -33.14
C VAL A 19 36.56 8.59 -32.10
N HIS A 20 37.90 8.54 -32.13
CA HIS A 20 38.76 9.14 -31.10
C HIS A 20 39.01 10.66 -31.28
N ASP A 21 38.40 11.36 -32.23
CA ASP A 21 38.75 12.78 -32.42
C ASP A 21 38.09 13.72 -31.39
N ASN A 22 37.08 13.26 -30.64
CA ASN A 22 36.41 14.09 -29.63
C ASN A 22 35.86 13.28 -28.44
N LEU A 23 36.06 13.77 -27.22
CA LEU A 23 35.58 13.18 -25.97
C LEU A 23 34.05 13.02 -25.96
N HIS A 24 33.34 13.97 -26.58
CA HIS A 24 31.88 13.94 -26.68
C HIS A 24 31.37 12.71 -27.45
N ASP A 25 32.09 12.30 -28.50
CA ASP A 25 31.67 11.18 -29.34
C ASP A 25 31.91 9.84 -28.66
N VAL A 26 32.98 9.71 -27.88
CA VAL A 26 33.24 8.53 -27.03
C VAL A 26 32.16 8.37 -25.95
N ILE A 27 31.74 9.48 -25.33
CA ILE A 27 30.65 9.47 -24.34
C ILE A 27 29.34 9.04 -25.02
N MET A 28 29.03 9.56 -26.21
CA MET A 28 27.83 9.20 -26.98
C MET A 28 27.81 7.72 -27.38
N VAL A 29 28.91 7.19 -27.91
CA VAL A 29 29.03 5.77 -28.29
C VAL A 29 28.85 4.87 -27.07
N ARG A 30 29.49 5.23 -25.94
CA ARG A 30 29.33 4.49 -24.68
C ARG A 30 27.89 4.53 -24.17
N ALA A 31 27.24 5.68 -24.22
CA ALA A 31 25.84 5.82 -23.79
C ALA A 31 24.90 4.97 -24.66
N VAL A 32 25.04 5.02 -25.98
CA VAL A 32 24.25 4.21 -26.93
C VAL A 32 24.46 2.71 -26.67
N LEU A 33 25.70 2.27 -26.49
CA LEU A 33 26.01 0.86 -26.19
C LEU A 33 25.42 0.43 -24.84
N MET A 34 25.47 1.28 -23.81
CA MET A 34 24.84 0.99 -22.52
C MET A 34 23.31 0.92 -22.62
N ILE A 35 22.68 1.78 -23.43
CA ILE A 35 21.23 1.72 -23.70
C ILE A 35 20.87 0.43 -24.44
N ILE A 36 21.61 0.06 -25.48
CA ILE A 36 21.37 -1.18 -26.23
C ILE A 36 21.54 -2.40 -25.33
N LEU A 37 22.61 -2.44 -24.52
CA LEU A 37 22.83 -3.51 -23.55
C LEU A 37 21.69 -3.57 -22.52
N LEU A 38 21.27 -2.41 -22.00
CA LEU A 38 20.15 -2.31 -21.06
C LEU A 38 18.87 -2.86 -21.68
N VAL A 39 18.55 -2.50 -22.93
CA VAL A 39 17.38 -3.03 -23.65
C VAL A 39 17.49 -4.54 -23.84
N LEU A 40 18.63 -5.03 -24.34
CA LEU A 40 18.85 -6.46 -24.58
C LEU A 40 18.76 -7.30 -23.32
N VAL A 41 19.33 -6.82 -22.21
CA VAL A 41 19.23 -7.46 -20.89
C VAL A 41 17.81 -7.34 -20.33
N SER A 42 17.10 -6.25 -20.59
CA SER A 42 15.72 -6.05 -20.13
C SER A 42 14.72 -6.91 -20.89
N ILE A 43 14.95 -7.25 -22.16
CA ILE A 43 14.03 -8.06 -22.98
C ILE A 43 13.65 -9.41 -22.34
N PRO A 44 14.56 -10.25 -21.81
CA PRO A 44 14.16 -11.49 -21.15
C PRO A 44 13.36 -11.24 -19.85
N PHE A 45 13.68 -10.20 -19.07
CA PHE A 45 12.87 -9.82 -17.91
C PHE A 45 11.48 -9.32 -18.31
N LEU A 46 11.40 -8.51 -19.37
CA LEU A 46 10.17 -8.05 -19.99
C LEU A 46 9.37 -9.23 -20.53
N ARG A 47 9.99 -10.22 -21.18
CA ARG A 47 9.32 -11.43 -21.71
C ARG A 47 8.80 -12.33 -20.60
N VAL A 48 9.52 -12.49 -19.49
CA VAL A 48 9.03 -13.21 -18.30
C VAL A 48 7.85 -12.45 -17.68
N GLN A 49 7.90 -11.12 -17.64
CA GLN A 49 6.78 -10.29 -17.16
C GLN A 49 5.61 -10.19 -18.17
N LEU A 50 5.86 -10.33 -19.47
CA LEU A 50 4.86 -10.38 -20.55
C LEU A 50 4.23 -11.77 -20.66
N ALA A 51 4.95 -12.84 -20.33
CA ALA A 51 4.37 -14.17 -20.17
C ALA A 51 3.42 -14.22 -18.95
N THR A 52 3.60 -13.32 -17.97
CA THR A 52 2.62 -13.05 -16.90
C THR A 52 1.58 -11.97 -17.26
N ARG A 53 1.55 -11.46 -18.51
CA ARG A 53 0.58 -10.46 -19.00
C ARG A 53 -0.69 -11.05 -19.60
N PHE A 54 -0.85 -12.36 -19.66
CA PHE A 54 -2.16 -12.96 -19.89
C PHE A 54 -2.83 -13.24 -18.55
N PRO A 55 -4.13 -12.93 -18.43
CA PRO A 55 -4.82 -12.92 -17.16
C PRO A 55 -4.60 -14.28 -16.52
N TRP A 56 -4.37 -14.28 -15.21
CA TRP A 56 -4.63 -15.47 -14.43
C TRP A 56 -5.89 -16.11 -15.02
N PRO A 57 -5.89 -17.40 -15.40
CA PRO A 57 -7.18 -18.07 -15.44
C PRO A 57 -7.75 -17.73 -14.08
N VAL A 58 -8.87 -17.01 -14.07
CA VAL A 58 -9.77 -17.13 -12.94
C VAL A 58 -9.91 -18.64 -12.87
N VAL A 59 -9.21 -19.26 -11.92
CA VAL A 59 -9.57 -20.58 -11.49
C VAL A 59 -10.93 -20.28 -10.92
N VAL A 60 -11.94 -20.38 -11.80
CA VAL A 60 -13.35 -20.45 -11.44
C VAL A 60 -13.40 -21.80 -10.76
N THR A 61 -12.89 -21.86 -9.52
CA THR A 61 -13.15 -22.93 -8.58
C THR A 61 -14.64 -22.83 -8.30
N ALA A 62 -15.42 -23.46 -9.18
CA ALA A 62 -16.86 -23.45 -9.24
C ALA A 62 -17.50 -22.04 -9.38
N PRO A 63 -18.73 -21.93 -9.91
CA PRO A 63 -19.52 -20.74 -9.68
C PRO A 63 -19.79 -20.65 -8.17
N SER A 64 -18.97 -19.88 -7.45
CA SER A 64 -19.44 -19.33 -6.20
C SER A 64 -20.56 -18.38 -6.58
N THR A 65 -21.77 -18.66 -6.09
CA THR A 65 -22.94 -17.78 -6.13
C THR A 65 -22.72 -16.54 -5.26
N SER A 66 -21.53 -15.94 -5.30
CA SER A 66 -21.19 -14.70 -4.62
C SER A 66 -21.91 -13.58 -5.36
N SER A 67 -22.90 -12.99 -4.71
CA SER A 67 -23.62 -11.82 -5.21
C SER A 67 -22.76 -10.56 -5.34
N GLY A 68 -21.45 -10.64 -5.02
CA GLY A 68 -20.60 -9.50 -4.73
C GLY A 68 -20.76 -9.05 -3.28
N VAL A 69 -19.86 -8.19 -2.83
CA VAL A 69 -19.95 -7.59 -1.49
C VAL A 69 -21.17 -6.68 -1.39
N VAL A 70 -21.79 -6.64 -0.21
CA VAL A 70 -23.01 -5.84 0.01
C VAL A 70 -22.59 -4.44 0.51
N LYS A 71 -22.92 -3.41 -0.26
CA LYS A 71 -22.74 -2.01 0.15
C LYS A 71 -23.78 -1.64 1.20
N LEU A 72 -23.32 -1.18 2.36
CA LEU A 72 -24.18 -0.77 3.48
C LEU A 72 -24.47 0.74 3.45
N ARG A 73 -23.40 1.56 3.43
CA ARG A 73 -23.52 3.02 3.31
C ARG A 73 -22.32 3.62 2.60
N GLN A 74 -22.53 4.76 1.97
CA GLN A 74 -21.46 5.56 1.39
C GLN A 74 -20.70 6.33 2.49
N LEU A 75 -19.40 6.50 2.32
CA LEU A 75 -18.49 7.17 3.25
C LEU A 75 -17.88 8.40 2.58
N SER A 76 -17.62 9.44 3.37
CA SER A 76 -16.76 10.53 2.91
C SER A 76 -15.29 10.08 2.92
N GLU A 77 -14.47 10.69 2.07
CA GLU A 77 -13.03 10.43 2.10
C GLU A 77 -12.42 10.78 3.46
N ASP A 78 -12.90 11.85 4.10
CA ASP A 78 -12.43 12.29 5.43
C ASP A 78 -12.71 11.29 6.54
N GLU A 79 -13.84 10.58 6.47
CA GLU A 79 -14.15 9.48 7.38
C GLU A 79 -13.18 8.31 7.19
N VAL A 80 -12.89 7.94 5.94
CA VAL A 80 -11.94 6.86 5.63
C VAL A 80 -10.53 7.22 6.07
N ILE A 81 -10.12 8.48 5.86
CA ILE A 81 -8.81 8.99 6.33
C ILE A 81 -8.73 8.92 7.86
N ALA A 82 -9.78 9.31 8.58
CA ALA A 82 -9.79 9.25 10.04
C ALA A 82 -9.61 7.80 10.54
N GLU A 83 -10.30 6.86 9.90
CA GLU A 83 -10.25 5.45 10.25
C GLU A 83 -8.92 4.79 9.86
N PHE A 84 -8.35 5.17 8.71
CA PHE A 84 -6.98 4.79 8.33
C PHE A 84 -5.98 5.23 9.40
N LEU A 85 -6.07 6.50 9.85
CA LEU A 85 -5.16 7.04 10.85
C LEU A 85 -5.31 6.34 12.20
N LYS A 86 -6.53 6.06 12.67
CA LYS A 86 -6.75 5.25 13.88
C LYS A 86 -6.01 3.90 13.80
N GLY A 87 -6.06 3.26 12.63
CA GLY A 87 -5.38 2.01 12.36
C GLY A 87 -3.85 2.10 12.37
N GLU A 88 -3.26 3.26 12.07
CA GLU A 88 -1.80 3.42 11.91
C GLU A 88 -1.10 4.29 12.96
N PHE A 89 -1.80 5.12 13.74
CA PHE A 89 -1.17 6.15 14.57
C PHE A 89 -0.26 5.60 15.68
N HIS A 90 -0.43 4.33 16.03
CA HIS A 90 0.43 3.62 16.97
C HIS A 90 1.83 3.31 16.41
N TYR A 91 2.05 3.41 15.09
CA TYR A 91 3.34 3.13 14.46
C TYR A 91 4.42 4.18 14.81
N PRO A 92 5.71 3.79 14.94
CA PRO A 92 6.80 4.69 15.32
C PRO A 92 6.92 5.97 14.48
N GLU A 93 6.55 5.90 13.20
CA GLU A 93 6.60 6.99 12.24
C GLU A 93 5.73 8.21 12.62
N PHE A 94 4.70 7.97 13.45
CA PHE A 94 3.80 8.98 14.00
C PHE A 94 4.19 9.43 15.42
N ARG A 95 5.24 8.87 16.03
CA ARG A 95 5.69 9.24 17.39
C ARG A 95 5.89 10.75 17.58
N PRO A 96 6.50 11.52 16.65
CA PRO A 96 6.66 12.96 16.83
C PRO A 96 5.34 13.74 16.90
N TYR A 97 4.27 13.18 16.35
CA TYR A 97 2.95 13.82 16.22
C TYR A 97 1.96 13.34 17.28
N ARG A 98 2.26 12.20 17.93
CA ARG A 98 1.31 11.45 18.74
C ARG A 98 0.71 12.23 19.88
N GLN A 99 1.53 12.88 20.70
CA GLN A 99 1.06 13.63 21.87
C GLN A 99 0.09 14.75 21.48
N ARG A 100 0.30 15.33 20.32
CA ARG A 100 -0.38 16.55 19.89
C ARG A 100 -1.67 16.28 19.11
N PHE A 101 -1.63 15.28 18.24
CA PHE A 101 -2.74 14.96 17.35
C PHE A 101 -3.48 13.69 17.80
N LEU A 102 -3.32 13.29 19.07
CA LEU A 102 -4.00 12.10 19.61
C LEU A 102 -5.51 12.24 19.48
N GLU A 103 -6.09 13.29 20.08
CA GLU A 103 -7.54 13.55 20.05
C GLU A 103 -8.07 13.68 18.63
N LEU A 104 -7.32 14.38 17.76
CA LEU A 104 -7.66 14.55 16.34
C LEU A 104 -7.85 13.19 15.63
N VAL A 105 -7.09 12.17 16.02
CA VAL A 105 -7.14 10.83 15.42
C VAL A 105 -8.12 9.91 16.18
N THR A 106 -8.11 9.93 17.51
CA THR A 106 -8.92 9.01 18.32
C THR A 106 -10.39 9.37 18.32
N ASN A 107 -10.73 10.67 18.35
CA ASN A 107 -12.09 11.18 18.38
C ASN A 107 -12.31 12.24 17.27
N PRO A 108 -12.41 11.80 16.00
CA PRO A 108 -12.48 12.71 14.86
C PRO A 108 -13.85 13.42 14.78
N ASP A 109 -13.85 14.76 14.79
CA ASP A 109 -15.00 15.53 14.33
C ASP A 109 -14.94 15.69 12.80
N LEU A 110 -15.83 14.99 12.10
CA LEU A 110 -15.91 15.01 10.64
C LEU A 110 -16.56 16.28 10.10
N ASN A 111 -17.24 17.07 10.95
CA ASN A 111 -17.87 18.32 10.55
C ASN A 111 -16.91 19.51 10.64
N ASN A 112 -15.76 19.34 11.29
CA ASN A 112 -14.73 20.37 11.36
C ASN A 112 -13.78 20.27 10.14
N PRO A 113 -13.85 21.20 9.17
CA PRO A 113 -13.03 21.15 7.97
C PRO A 113 -11.54 21.34 8.26
N GLN A 114 -11.18 22.08 9.31
CA GLN A 114 -9.77 22.28 9.69
C GLN A 114 -9.18 20.97 10.24
N ASP A 115 -9.94 20.25 11.07
CA ASP A 115 -9.51 18.94 11.58
C ASP A 115 -9.40 17.90 10.45
N ASN A 116 -10.33 17.93 9.48
CA ASN A 116 -10.26 17.10 8.27
C ASN A 116 -8.97 17.39 7.47
N GLU A 117 -8.63 18.66 7.28
CA GLU A 117 -7.42 19.09 6.58
C GLU A 117 -6.15 18.65 7.32
N LEU A 118 -6.10 18.82 8.65
CA LEU A 118 -4.97 18.34 9.47
C LEU A 118 -4.81 16.83 9.41
N ARG A 119 -5.90 16.06 9.47
CA ARG A 119 -5.87 14.61 9.28
C ARG A 119 -5.34 14.23 7.90
N ARG A 120 -5.80 14.91 6.85
CA ARG A 120 -5.29 14.69 5.49
C ARG A 120 -3.79 14.98 5.41
N ALA A 121 -3.32 16.07 5.99
CA ALA A 121 -1.89 16.40 6.04
C ALA A 121 -1.06 15.34 6.79
N LEU A 122 -1.55 14.86 7.94
CA LEU A 122 -0.92 13.78 8.71
C LEU A 122 -0.82 12.48 7.90
N LEU A 123 -1.89 12.10 7.22
CA LEU A 123 -1.90 10.92 6.36
C LEU A 123 -0.86 11.07 5.25
N TYR A 124 -0.90 12.16 4.51
CA TYR A 124 -0.09 12.34 3.32
C TYR A 124 1.40 12.47 3.64
N ARG A 125 1.76 13.00 4.81
CA ARG A 125 3.14 13.03 5.33
C ARG A 125 3.81 11.65 5.29
N ARG A 126 3.08 10.57 5.60
CA ARG A 126 3.63 9.21 5.70
C ARG A 126 3.09 8.23 4.68
N ARG A 127 1.89 8.46 4.17
CA ARG A 127 1.12 7.59 3.28
C ARG A 127 0.60 8.31 2.04
N GLY A 128 1.03 9.54 1.76
CA GLY A 128 0.60 10.30 0.58
C GLY A 128 0.98 9.60 -0.74
N ARG A 129 2.09 8.86 -0.77
CA ARG A 129 2.42 8.02 -1.94
C ARG A 129 1.43 6.88 -2.16
N LEU A 130 0.87 6.32 -1.08
CA LEU A 130 -0.17 5.31 -1.21
C LEU A 130 -1.45 5.96 -1.73
N TRP A 131 -1.87 7.04 -1.06
CA TRP A 131 -3.14 7.69 -1.30
C TRP A 131 -3.24 8.35 -2.68
N ARG A 132 -2.17 8.99 -3.16
CA ARG A 132 -2.13 9.68 -4.47
C ARG A 132 -2.19 8.75 -5.70
N GLU A 133 -2.00 7.45 -5.52
CA GLU A 133 -2.19 6.49 -6.61
C GLU A 133 -3.64 5.99 -6.71
N LEU A 134 -4.48 6.27 -5.72
CA LEU A 134 -5.90 5.97 -5.80
C LEU A 134 -6.53 6.86 -6.89
N PRO A 135 -7.42 6.32 -7.74
CA PRO A 135 -8.13 7.13 -8.71
C PRO A 135 -8.91 8.27 -8.03
N GLY A 136 -8.89 9.47 -8.61
CA GLY A 136 -9.59 10.63 -8.05
C GLY A 136 -11.12 10.48 -7.98
N ASN A 137 -11.68 9.51 -8.70
CA ASN A 137 -13.10 9.14 -8.67
C ASN A 137 -13.40 7.93 -7.75
N THR A 138 -12.53 7.64 -6.79
CA THR A 138 -12.74 6.53 -5.85
C THR A 138 -13.94 6.82 -4.95
N GLU A 139 -14.95 5.96 -4.99
CA GLU A 139 -16.10 6.02 -4.10
C GLU A 139 -15.88 5.08 -2.91
N TRP A 140 -16.04 5.62 -1.71
CA TRP A 140 -15.86 4.85 -0.48
C TRP A 140 -17.18 4.34 0.07
N TRP A 141 -17.19 3.07 0.44
CA TRP A 141 -18.37 2.40 0.98
C TRP A 141 -18.00 1.56 2.21
N GLU A 142 -18.85 1.60 3.22
CA GLU A 142 -18.88 0.54 4.23
C GLU A 142 -19.60 -0.66 3.63
N VAL A 143 -18.98 -1.83 3.70
CA VAL A 143 -19.50 -3.06 3.10
C VAL A 143 -19.60 -4.18 4.14
N GLU A 144 -20.53 -5.08 3.89
CA GLU A 144 -20.59 -6.37 4.55
C GLU A 144 -19.94 -7.43 3.65
N LEU A 145 -18.97 -8.13 4.22
CA LEU A 145 -18.31 -9.25 3.56
C LEU A 145 -18.94 -10.56 4.02
N GLN A 146 -19.09 -11.50 3.10
CA GLN A 146 -19.43 -12.88 3.39
C GLN A 146 -18.16 -13.74 3.50
N SER A 147 -18.29 -14.93 4.10
CA SER A 147 -17.18 -15.90 4.16
C SER A 147 -16.62 -16.25 2.78
N SER A 148 -17.49 -16.31 1.75
CA SER A 148 -17.13 -16.57 0.36
C SER A 148 -16.28 -15.45 -0.26
N ASP A 149 -16.45 -14.21 0.19
CA ASP A 149 -15.71 -13.05 -0.33
C ASP A 149 -14.24 -13.07 0.09
N LEU A 150 -13.91 -13.76 1.20
CA LEU A 150 -12.53 -13.88 1.69
C LEU A 150 -11.58 -14.51 0.67
N GLN A 151 -12.10 -15.34 -0.24
CA GLN A 151 -11.33 -15.97 -1.32
C GLN A 151 -10.82 -14.96 -2.37
N ARG A 152 -11.49 -13.81 -2.47
CA ARG A 152 -11.19 -12.76 -3.45
C ARG A 152 -10.30 -11.66 -2.88
N ILE A 153 -10.00 -11.72 -1.59
CA ILE A 153 -9.20 -10.71 -0.90
C ILE A 153 -7.71 -11.01 -1.09
N ARG A 154 -6.95 -9.95 -1.34
CA ARG A 154 -5.51 -9.97 -1.54
C ARG A 154 -4.81 -9.14 -0.47
N VAL A 155 -3.68 -9.66 -0.01
CA VAL A 155 -2.79 -8.96 0.91
C VAL A 155 -2.02 -7.89 0.15
N PHE A 156 -1.86 -6.71 0.76
CA PHE A 156 -1.00 -5.69 0.18
C PHE A 156 0.45 -6.20 0.00
N PRO A 157 1.00 -6.23 -1.23
CA PRO A 157 2.29 -6.87 -1.53
C PRO A 157 3.48 -5.98 -1.15
N ARG A 158 3.68 -5.69 0.15
CA ARG A 158 4.77 -4.82 0.64
C ARG A 158 5.60 -5.46 1.75
N ASN A 159 6.90 -5.19 1.74
CA ASN A 159 7.86 -5.63 2.77
C ASN A 159 7.75 -7.14 3.03
N HIS A 160 7.56 -7.54 4.29
CA HIS A 160 7.44 -8.91 4.77
C HIS A 160 6.38 -9.72 4.01
N TRP A 161 5.27 -9.10 3.60
CA TRP A 161 4.21 -9.81 2.90
C TRP A 161 4.67 -10.44 1.58
N ARG A 162 5.66 -9.86 0.88
CA ARG A 162 6.24 -10.46 -0.34
C ARG A 162 6.97 -11.78 -0.09
N LYS A 163 7.46 -12.01 1.14
CA LYS A 163 8.16 -13.25 1.54
C LYS A 163 7.17 -14.37 1.89
N HIS A 164 5.96 -14.02 2.32
CA HIS A 164 4.98 -14.97 2.86
C HIS A 164 3.83 -15.25 1.90
N ALA A 165 3.48 -14.27 1.06
CA ALA A 165 2.49 -14.44 0.01
C ALA A 165 3.03 -15.28 -1.15
N ASP A 166 2.11 -15.90 -1.88
CA ASP A 166 2.38 -16.51 -3.17
C ASP A 166 2.31 -15.44 -4.29
N ARG A 167 2.30 -15.88 -5.55
CA ARG A 167 2.16 -14.94 -6.68
C ARG A 167 0.77 -14.34 -6.80
N SER A 168 -0.27 -14.98 -6.25
CA SER A 168 -1.65 -14.48 -6.28
C SER A 168 -1.92 -13.45 -5.20
N TYR A 169 -1.09 -13.41 -4.16
CA TYR A 169 -1.28 -12.61 -2.94
C TYR A 169 -2.61 -12.89 -2.24
N SER A 170 -3.20 -14.06 -2.48
CA SER A 170 -4.42 -14.54 -1.83
C SER A 170 -4.28 -14.44 -0.30
N PHE A 171 -5.28 -13.82 0.33
CA PHE A 171 -5.32 -13.62 1.77
C PHE A 171 -5.32 -14.95 2.54
N LEU A 172 -6.22 -15.87 2.17
CA LEU A 172 -6.36 -17.16 2.84
C LEU A 172 -5.11 -18.01 2.66
N ASP A 173 -4.52 -18.04 1.46
CA ASP A 173 -3.29 -18.80 1.21
C ASP A 173 -2.10 -18.21 1.97
N THR A 174 -2.03 -16.88 2.07
CA THR A 174 -0.98 -16.20 2.85
C THR A 174 -1.12 -16.51 4.34
N ALA A 175 -2.33 -16.46 4.89
CA ALA A 175 -2.59 -16.83 6.29
C ALA A 175 -2.22 -18.29 6.56
N GLU A 176 -2.57 -19.20 5.65
CA GLU A 176 -2.25 -20.62 5.76
C GLU A 176 -0.73 -20.89 5.74
N ARG A 177 0.00 -20.20 4.87
CA ARG A 177 1.47 -20.28 4.82
C ARG A 177 2.12 -19.77 6.10
N ILE A 178 1.56 -18.72 6.70
CA ILE A 178 2.06 -18.22 7.99
C ILE A 178 1.76 -19.24 9.09
N ARG A 179 0.54 -19.80 9.11
CA ARG A 179 0.13 -20.86 10.06
C ARG A 179 1.05 -22.08 10.00
N SER A 180 1.37 -22.58 8.80
CA SER A 180 2.28 -23.73 8.65
C SER A 180 3.69 -23.44 9.16
N ARG A 181 4.20 -22.21 9.04
CA ARG A 181 5.49 -21.78 9.61
C ARG A 181 5.50 -21.63 11.13
N ILE A 182 4.34 -21.31 11.72
CA ILE A 182 4.17 -21.32 13.18
C ILE A 182 4.29 -22.75 13.69
N LEU A 183 3.57 -23.68 13.05
CA LEU A 183 3.60 -25.10 13.40
C LEU A 183 5.00 -25.71 13.24
N SER A 184 5.77 -25.24 12.25
CA SER A 184 7.15 -25.68 12.03
C SER A 184 8.19 -25.01 12.98
N ARG A 185 7.74 -24.27 14.02
CA ARG A 185 8.59 -23.58 15.01
C ARG A 185 9.67 -22.67 14.40
N SER A 186 9.33 -21.96 13.32
CA SER A 186 10.25 -20.97 12.75
C SER A 186 10.44 -19.78 13.71
N SER A 187 11.68 -19.34 13.92
CA SER A 187 12.04 -18.20 14.78
C SER A 187 11.84 -16.83 14.09
N ASP A 188 10.76 -16.68 13.30
CA ASP A 188 10.51 -15.47 12.52
C ASP A 188 9.83 -14.39 13.39
N ALA A 189 10.52 -13.27 13.64
CA ALA A 189 10.02 -12.18 14.46
C ALA A 189 8.68 -11.59 13.95
N PHE A 190 8.45 -11.63 12.64
CA PHE A 190 7.17 -11.21 12.05
C PHE A 190 6.02 -12.14 12.48
N VAL A 191 6.29 -13.43 12.55
CA VAL A 191 5.32 -14.44 12.99
C VAL A 191 5.01 -14.29 14.47
N SER A 192 6.02 -14.05 15.31
CA SER A 192 5.81 -13.75 16.74
C SER A 192 4.93 -12.52 16.95
N LYS A 193 5.11 -11.47 16.15
CA LYS A 193 4.27 -10.27 16.19
C LYS A 193 2.80 -10.55 15.79
N LEU A 194 2.58 -11.41 14.80
CA LEU A 194 1.21 -11.81 14.43
C LEU A 194 0.54 -12.64 15.53
N LEU A 195 1.30 -13.48 16.22
CA LEU A 195 0.80 -14.26 17.34
C LEU A 195 0.40 -13.37 18.53
N SER A 196 1.22 -12.39 18.90
CA SER A 196 0.86 -11.45 19.99
C SER A 196 -0.42 -10.68 19.64
N LEU A 197 -0.57 -10.25 18.39
CA LEU A 197 -1.77 -9.57 17.93
C LEU A 197 -3.00 -10.50 17.92
N SER A 198 -2.82 -11.77 17.57
CA SER A 198 -3.90 -12.76 17.60
C SER A 198 -4.41 -13.05 19.02
N ALA A 199 -3.50 -13.04 20.00
CA ALA A 199 -3.83 -13.20 21.42
C ALA A 199 -4.64 -11.99 21.93
N GLU A 200 -4.18 -10.76 21.66
CA GLU A 200 -4.89 -9.52 21.99
C GLU A 200 -6.31 -9.47 21.39
N LEU A 201 -6.45 -9.89 20.13
CA LEU A 201 -7.75 -9.98 19.45
C LEU A 201 -8.69 -11.06 20.02
N THR A 202 -8.16 -12.01 20.81
CA THR A 202 -8.95 -13.04 21.48
C THR A 202 -9.36 -12.58 22.88
N GLU A 203 -8.50 -11.84 23.56
CA GLU A 203 -8.74 -11.29 24.91
C GLU A 203 -9.73 -10.12 24.92
N THR A 204 -9.73 -9.27 23.89
CA THR A 204 -10.57 -8.05 23.82
C THR A 204 -12.03 -8.33 23.44
N GLY A 205 -12.56 -9.52 23.80
CA GLY A 205 -13.84 -10.07 23.37
C GLY A 205 -14.94 -9.02 23.19
N GLY A 206 -15.26 -8.71 21.93
CA GLY A 206 -16.42 -7.88 21.56
C GLY A 206 -16.25 -6.36 21.66
N GLY A 207 -15.03 -5.83 21.82
CA GLY A 207 -14.78 -4.39 21.68
C GLY A 207 -15.22 -3.82 20.31
N ALA A 208 -15.32 -2.48 20.20
CA ALA A 208 -15.69 -1.80 18.96
C ALA A 208 -14.88 -2.34 17.77
N ARG A 209 -15.58 -2.86 16.75
CA ARG A 209 -14.96 -3.47 15.57
C ARG A 209 -14.03 -2.47 14.89
N THR A 210 -12.72 -2.75 14.94
CA THR A 210 -11.74 -1.96 14.17
C THR A 210 -12.01 -2.09 12.68
N SER A 211 -11.68 -1.04 11.93
CA SER A 211 -11.85 -1.02 10.49
C SER A 211 -10.68 -1.68 9.75
N VAL A 212 -10.97 -2.21 8.56
CA VAL A 212 -10.00 -2.70 7.57
C VAL A 212 -10.35 -2.03 6.24
N LEU A 213 -9.34 -1.47 5.57
CA LEU A 213 -9.55 -0.72 4.34
C LEU A 213 -9.08 -1.55 3.14
N LEU A 214 -9.95 -1.64 2.15
CA LEU A 214 -9.76 -2.38 0.91
C LEU A 214 -9.94 -1.44 -0.29
N ILE A 215 -9.41 -1.84 -1.44
CA ILE A 215 -9.67 -1.20 -2.74
C ILE A 215 -10.05 -2.24 -3.79
N GLY A 216 -10.94 -1.88 -4.70
CA GLY A 216 -11.44 -2.76 -5.75
C GLY A 216 -11.94 -2.01 -6.98
N VAL A 217 -12.17 -2.75 -8.06
CA VAL A 217 -12.81 -2.21 -9.27
C VAL A 217 -14.32 -2.09 -9.07
N ASP A 218 -14.91 -3.14 -8.51
CA ASP A 218 -16.35 -3.32 -8.29
C ASP A 218 -16.59 -4.35 -7.16
N GLU A 219 -17.85 -4.65 -6.85
CA GLU A 219 -18.26 -5.50 -5.73
C GLU A 219 -17.86 -6.99 -5.88
N ARG A 220 -17.58 -7.44 -7.10
CA ARG A 220 -17.34 -8.84 -7.47
C ARG A 220 -15.87 -9.11 -7.78
N SER A 221 -15.17 -8.10 -8.29
CA SER A 221 -13.74 -8.14 -8.57
C SER A 221 -12.92 -8.40 -7.30
N PRO A 222 -11.68 -8.90 -7.43
CA PRO A 222 -10.77 -9.04 -6.29
C PRO A 222 -10.62 -7.74 -5.50
N LEU A 223 -10.42 -7.85 -4.19
CA LEU A 223 -10.21 -6.70 -3.30
C LEU A 223 -8.79 -6.74 -2.76
N THR A 224 -8.11 -5.59 -2.68
CA THR A 224 -6.77 -5.51 -2.10
C THR A 224 -6.82 -4.75 -0.79
N ILE A 225 -6.31 -5.37 0.27
CA ILE A 225 -6.15 -4.70 1.56
C ILE A 225 -5.11 -3.60 1.41
N ILE A 226 -5.41 -2.37 1.83
CA ILE A 226 -4.46 -1.25 1.87
C ILE A 226 -4.10 -0.83 3.29
N GLU A 227 -4.98 -1.13 4.25
CA GLU A 227 -4.74 -0.98 5.69
C GLU A 227 -5.40 -2.17 6.41
N GLY A 228 -4.73 -2.69 7.44
CA GLY A 228 -5.27 -3.81 8.22
C GLY A 228 -4.70 -5.20 7.91
N ASN A 229 -3.70 -5.34 7.02
CA ASN A 229 -3.07 -6.63 6.70
C ASN A 229 -2.74 -7.47 7.95
N HIS A 230 -2.02 -6.89 8.91
CA HIS A 230 -1.59 -7.61 10.11
C HIS A 230 -2.77 -8.06 10.98
N ARG A 231 -3.75 -7.17 11.20
CA ARG A 231 -4.94 -7.47 12.04
C ARG A 231 -5.79 -8.56 11.39
N MET A 232 -6.03 -8.44 10.09
CA MET A 232 -6.84 -9.39 9.35
C MET A 232 -6.16 -10.77 9.30
N THR A 233 -4.86 -10.83 9.01
CA THR A 233 -4.12 -12.10 9.03
C THR A 233 -4.02 -12.69 10.44
N ALA A 234 -3.77 -11.89 11.47
CA ALA A 234 -3.73 -12.37 12.85
C ALA A 234 -5.08 -12.98 13.28
N ALA A 235 -6.20 -12.34 12.90
CA ALA A 235 -7.53 -12.91 13.10
C ALA A 235 -7.72 -14.25 12.36
N ALA A 236 -7.23 -14.34 11.12
CA ALA A 236 -7.33 -15.55 10.32
C ALA A 236 -6.53 -16.74 10.88
N LEU A 237 -5.48 -16.48 11.65
CA LEU A 237 -4.73 -17.54 12.34
C LEU A 237 -5.56 -18.24 13.42
N VAL A 238 -6.56 -17.55 13.98
CA VAL A 238 -7.46 -18.07 15.03
C VAL A 238 -8.73 -18.65 14.42
N SER A 239 -9.45 -17.87 13.63
CA SER A 239 -10.62 -18.33 12.87
C SER A 239 -10.61 -17.74 11.46
N PRO A 240 -10.13 -18.49 10.45
CA PRO A 240 -9.97 -17.99 9.08
C PRO A 240 -11.30 -17.69 8.39
N LEU A 241 -12.37 -18.42 8.73
CA LEU A 241 -13.67 -18.23 8.10
C LEU A 241 -14.48 -17.12 8.76
N ASP A 242 -14.25 -16.80 10.05
CA ASP A 242 -15.03 -15.79 10.78
C ASP A 242 -14.40 -14.39 10.75
N VAL A 243 -13.32 -14.19 10.00
CA VAL A 243 -12.61 -12.90 9.91
C VAL A 243 -13.55 -11.77 9.49
N HIS A 244 -14.48 -12.07 8.56
CA HIS A 244 -15.48 -11.12 8.07
C HIS A 244 -16.44 -10.60 9.15
N LEU A 245 -16.57 -11.29 10.29
CA LEU A 245 -17.43 -10.88 11.40
C LEU A 245 -16.70 -10.03 12.45
N ARG A 246 -15.36 -9.93 12.35
CA ARG A 246 -14.50 -9.30 13.36
C ARG A 246 -14.20 -7.83 13.09
N PHE A 247 -14.37 -7.38 11.85
CA PHE A 247 -13.97 -6.03 11.42
C PHE A 247 -15.12 -5.31 10.72
N ARG A 248 -15.01 -3.98 10.67
CA ARG A 248 -15.76 -3.17 9.70
C ARG A 248 -14.93 -3.05 8.44
N PHE A 249 -15.54 -3.22 7.27
CA PHE A 249 -14.81 -3.15 6.00
C PHE A 249 -15.18 -1.90 5.24
N TYR A 250 -14.18 -1.10 4.92
CA TYR A 250 -14.34 0.05 4.03
C TYR A 250 -13.66 -0.25 2.72
N VAL A 251 -14.38 -0.05 1.62
CA VAL A 251 -13.88 -0.37 0.29
C VAL A 251 -13.97 0.86 -0.59
N GLY A 252 -12.83 1.23 -1.18
CA GLY A 252 -12.75 2.22 -2.25
C GLY A 252 -12.97 1.52 -3.59
N PHE A 253 -14.05 1.87 -4.28
CA PHE A 253 -14.36 1.36 -5.61
C PHE A 253 -14.03 2.41 -6.68
N SER A 254 -13.39 1.98 -7.75
CA SER A 254 -13.28 2.78 -8.98
C SER A 254 -13.11 1.87 -10.20
N PRO A 255 -13.83 2.10 -11.31
CA PRO A 255 -13.56 1.43 -12.57
C PRO A 255 -12.11 1.61 -13.06
N GLN A 256 -11.43 2.67 -12.60
CA GLN A 256 -10.03 2.99 -12.95
C GLN A 256 -9.02 2.41 -11.95
N MET A 257 -9.45 1.59 -10.99
CA MET A 257 -8.58 1.03 -9.96
C MET A 257 -7.47 0.15 -10.55
N THR A 258 -7.64 -0.40 -11.77
CA THR A 258 -6.59 -1.11 -12.51
C THR A 258 -5.37 -0.25 -12.84
N GLY A 259 -5.52 1.08 -12.91
CA GLY A 259 -4.41 2.02 -13.08
C GLY A 259 -3.61 2.26 -11.79
N CYS A 260 -4.13 1.85 -10.63
CA CYS A 260 -3.47 2.00 -9.35
C CYS A 260 -2.46 0.85 -9.14
N CYS A 261 -1.18 1.20 -8.95
CA CYS A 261 -0.11 0.21 -8.81
C CYS A 261 -0.27 -0.72 -7.60
N TRP A 262 -1.09 -0.30 -6.63
CA TRP A 262 -1.45 -1.03 -5.42
C TRP A 262 -2.46 -2.14 -5.65
N TYR A 263 -3.34 -1.98 -6.64
CA TYR A 263 -4.34 -2.97 -7.02
C TYR A 263 -3.78 -3.95 -8.07
N GLN A 264 -3.10 -3.41 -9.07
CA GLN A 264 -2.44 -4.17 -10.13
C GLN A 264 -1.06 -3.58 -10.43
N THR A 265 -0.02 -4.39 -10.24
CA THR A 265 1.35 -3.99 -10.54
C THR A 265 1.75 -4.48 -11.94
N ASP A 266 1.95 -3.54 -12.86
CA ASP A 266 2.55 -3.78 -14.18
C ASP A 266 3.45 -2.59 -14.57
N PHE A 267 4.15 -2.70 -15.71
CA PHE A 267 5.06 -1.64 -16.17
C PHE A 267 4.40 -0.27 -16.32
N SER A 268 3.13 -0.22 -16.74
CA SER A 268 2.42 1.04 -16.94
C SER A 268 2.06 1.68 -15.61
N THR A 269 1.59 0.89 -14.63
CA THR A 269 1.27 1.39 -13.29
C THR A 269 2.53 1.76 -12.51
N LEU A 270 3.65 1.06 -12.73
CA LEU A 270 4.95 1.44 -12.17
C LEU A 270 5.50 2.74 -12.77
N TRP A 271 5.34 2.94 -14.09
CA TRP A 271 5.72 4.19 -14.74
C TRP A 271 4.86 5.36 -14.24
N HIS A 272 3.55 5.15 -14.09
CA HIS A 272 2.63 6.12 -13.49
C HIS A 272 3.06 6.49 -12.07
N TYR A 273 3.32 5.50 -11.22
CA TYR A 273 3.82 5.69 -9.85
C TYR A 273 5.15 6.46 -9.82
N ALA A 274 6.07 6.17 -10.74
CA ALA A 274 7.34 6.89 -10.84
C ALA A 274 7.12 8.37 -11.20
N LYS A 275 6.24 8.65 -12.18
CA LYS A 275 5.87 10.02 -12.58
C LYS A 275 5.20 10.78 -11.43
N ASN A 276 4.24 10.17 -10.75
CA ASN A 276 3.57 10.76 -9.60
C ASN A 276 4.56 11.02 -8.44
N SER A 277 5.45 10.07 -8.16
CA SER A 277 6.47 10.24 -7.12
C SER A 277 7.36 11.46 -7.36
N VAL A 278 7.70 11.77 -8.62
CA VAL A 278 8.47 12.96 -8.98
C VAL A 278 7.62 14.23 -8.84
N THR A 279 6.39 14.20 -9.34
CA THR A 279 5.45 15.35 -9.32
C THR A 279 5.22 15.86 -7.90
N TRP A 280 5.12 14.94 -6.95
CA TRP A 280 4.76 15.26 -5.57
C TRP A 280 5.93 15.25 -4.58
N MET A 281 7.17 15.25 -5.07
CA MET A 281 8.37 15.30 -4.22
C MET A 281 8.51 16.62 -3.47
N PHE A 282 7.85 17.68 -3.94
CA PHE A 282 7.94 19.04 -3.41
C PHE A 282 6.60 19.59 -2.86
N GLU A 283 5.61 18.72 -2.63
CA GLU A 283 4.30 19.16 -2.15
C GLU A 283 4.36 19.64 -0.68
N LYS A 284 3.82 20.83 -0.42
CA LYS A 284 4.00 21.65 0.79
C LYS A 284 3.21 21.20 2.03
N GLN A 285 2.87 19.92 2.15
CA GLN A 285 2.04 19.47 3.28
C GLN A 285 2.74 19.56 4.64
N ASP A 286 4.07 19.60 4.63
CA ASP A 286 4.88 19.88 5.81
C ASP A 286 4.57 21.29 6.36
N GLN A 287 4.22 22.26 5.49
CA GLN A 287 3.90 23.63 5.92
C GLN A 287 2.59 23.71 6.70
N VAL A 288 1.56 22.94 6.32
CA VAL A 288 0.28 22.90 7.04
C VAL A 288 0.49 22.33 8.45
N LEU A 289 1.27 21.25 8.57
CA LEU A 289 1.61 20.69 9.88
C LEU A 289 2.52 21.62 10.69
N GLU A 290 3.46 22.31 10.06
CA GLU A 290 4.35 23.28 10.71
C GLU A 290 3.59 24.52 11.22
N GLN A 291 2.66 25.06 10.43
CA GLN A 291 1.80 26.18 10.82
C GLN A 291 0.89 25.79 11.98
N ALA A 292 0.20 24.65 11.84
CA ALA A 292 -0.55 24.08 12.95
C ALA A 292 0.38 23.95 14.16
N MET A 293 1.60 23.42 13.96
CA MET A 293 2.61 23.25 14.99
C MET A 293 2.95 24.54 15.75
N GLN A 294 3.10 25.65 15.04
CA GLN A 294 3.41 26.98 15.59
C GLN A 294 2.22 27.61 16.32
N GLU A 295 1.00 27.45 15.81
CA GLU A 295 -0.22 28.04 16.41
C GLU A 295 -0.51 27.52 17.83
N SER A 296 -0.31 26.23 18.11
CA SER A 296 -0.52 25.73 19.49
C SER A 296 0.55 26.18 20.48
N VAL A 297 1.76 26.50 20.01
CA VAL A 297 2.85 26.99 20.88
C VAL A 297 2.54 28.41 21.31
N MET A 298 1.95 29.22 20.42
CA MET A 298 1.51 30.58 20.76
C MET A 298 0.23 30.61 21.60
N GLY A 299 -0.64 29.59 21.51
CA GLY A 299 -1.82 29.43 22.36
C GLY A 299 -1.55 29.02 23.82
N HIS A 300 -0.30 28.72 24.19
CA HIS A 300 0.12 28.35 25.56
C HIS A 300 1.02 29.40 26.23
N ALA A 301 1.14 30.62 25.68
CA ALA A 301 1.85 31.69 26.38
C ALA A 301 1.02 32.14 27.61
N PRO A 302 1.54 32.04 28.84
CA PRO A 302 0.80 32.49 30.01
C PRO A 302 0.62 34.00 29.92
N GLY A 303 -0.63 34.44 30.03
CA GLY A 303 -0.99 35.86 30.07
C GLY A 303 -0.16 36.57 31.14
N SER A 304 0.57 37.60 30.71
CA SER A 304 1.14 38.60 31.58
C SER A 304 0.00 39.28 32.33
N SER A 305 -0.21 38.85 33.57
CA SER A 305 -1.01 39.61 34.55
C SER A 305 -0.41 41.00 34.66
N GLN A 306 -1.28 41.97 34.44
CA GLN A 306 -1.09 43.39 34.63
C GLN A 306 -0.55 43.68 36.04
N ALA A 307 0.49 44.52 36.10
CA ALA A 307 0.82 45.28 37.30
C ALA A 307 0.13 46.64 37.18
N ALA A 308 -0.86 46.85 38.04
CA ALA A 308 -1.34 48.16 38.47
C ALA A 308 -1.09 48.25 39.98
#